data_AF-A0A6A6YFU7-F1
#
_entry.id   AF-A0A6A6YFU7-F1
#
_cell.length_a   1.000
_cell.length_b   1.000
_cell.length_c   1.000
_cell.angle_alpha   90.00
_cell.angle_beta   90.00
_cell.angle_gamma   90.00
#
_symmetry.space_group_name_H-M   'P 1'
#
loop_
_entity.id
_entity.type
_entity.pdbx_description
1 polymer ?
#
loop_
_entity_poly.entity_id
_entity_poly.type
_entity_poly.pdbx_seq_one_letter_code
_entity_poly.pdbx_strand_id
1 'polypeptide(L)'
;MSPFRPPRALDEDHRECTATKCSIKGGLLQPFHRTADCQCHDVSVPLEQVTTIVAEGGIPLIRITRPLSGGLELEVVPYGRTSLFTAVSHVWADRQFGSAMNALPECQVEYLDSVLAALPRDVEHWHLRDWYQKMLSSSGSVDGIEPPSRTHYLFWLDAFCIPQDTQHDDLKHKAIEWVNLIYAAAWHTLVFDAGLQKLDAG
;
A
#
# COMPACT_ATOMS: atom_id res chain seq x y z
N MET A 1 17.81 -26.27 16.18
CA MET A 1 17.17 -25.43 15.14
C MET A 1 16.43 -24.32 15.87
N SER A 2 16.91 -23.09 15.83
CA SER A 2 16.15 -21.96 16.39
C SER A 2 14.89 -21.78 15.55
N PRO A 3 13.71 -21.63 16.16
CA PRO A 3 12.49 -21.39 15.41
C PRO A 3 12.63 -20.06 14.66
N PHE A 4 12.29 -20.04 13.37
CA PHE A 4 12.10 -18.85 12.53
C PHE A 4 10.92 -17.99 13.02
N ARG A 5 10.77 -17.81 14.33
CA ARG A 5 9.82 -16.86 14.87
C ARG A 5 10.50 -15.50 14.79
N PRO A 6 9.92 -14.52 14.07
CA PRO A 6 10.42 -13.16 14.16
C PRO A 6 10.45 -12.75 15.64
N PRO A 7 11.50 -12.04 16.09
CA PRO A 7 11.57 -11.58 17.46
C PRO A 7 10.33 -10.75 17.77
N ARG A 8 9.61 -11.10 18.84
CA ARG A 8 8.48 -10.28 19.29
C ARG A 8 9.02 -8.92 19.69
N ALA A 9 8.31 -7.86 19.30
CA ALA A 9 8.62 -6.52 19.77
C ALA A 9 8.56 -6.54 21.32
N LEU A 10 9.62 -6.06 21.96
CA LEU A 10 9.80 -6.16 23.42
C LEU A 10 8.82 -5.25 24.20
N ASP A 11 8.13 -4.37 23.50
CA ASP A 11 7.25 -3.33 24.00
C ASP A 11 5.76 -3.73 24.08
N GLU A 12 5.38 -4.90 23.56
CA GLU A 12 3.99 -5.39 23.61
C GLU A 12 3.79 -6.57 24.59
N ASP A 13 2.83 -6.45 25.52
CA ASP A 13 2.51 -7.52 26.48
C ASP A 13 1.58 -8.58 25.87
N HIS A 14 2.20 -9.64 25.34
CA HIS A 14 1.48 -10.76 24.72
C HIS A 14 0.97 -11.85 25.68
N ARG A 15 0.89 -11.61 27.00
CA ARG A 15 0.44 -12.62 27.97
C ARG A 15 -0.98 -13.16 27.70
N GLU A 16 -1.85 -12.34 27.11
CA GLU A 16 -3.22 -12.71 26.76
C GLU A 16 -3.38 -13.27 25.32
N CYS A 17 -2.28 -13.36 24.57
CA CYS A 17 -2.31 -13.93 23.22
C CYS A 17 -2.23 -15.45 23.27
N THR A 18 -2.93 -16.12 22.35
CA THR A 18 -2.87 -17.57 22.15
C THR A 18 -2.21 -17.90 20.82
N ALA A 19 -1.94 -19.19 20.57
CA ALA A 19 -1.37 -19.64 19.29
C ALA A 19 -2.26 -19.30 18.07
N THR A 20 -3.57 -19.10 18.28
CA THR A 20 -4.55 -18.88 17.23
C THR A 20 -5.22 -17.51 17.28
N LYS A 21 -4.87 -16.67 18.26
CA LYS A 21 -5.49 -15.36 18.45
C LYS A 21 -4.52 -14.37 19.09
N CYS A 22 -4.30 -13.25 18.41
CA CYS A 22 -3.67 -12.07 19.00
C CYS A 22 -4.73 -11.24 19.74
N SER A 23 -4.44 -10.86 20.98
CA SER A 23 -5.30 -10.01 21.82
C SER A 23 -4.74 -8.59 22.00
N ILE A 24 -3.56 -8.30 21.42
CA ILE A 24 -2.98 -6.96 21.43
C ILE A 24 -3.92 -6.02 20.67
N LYS A 25 -4.36 -4.96 21.35
CA LYS A 25 -4.99 -3.82 20.69
C LYS A 25 -3.86 -2.96 20.15
N GLY A 26 -3.46 -3.20 18.89
CA GLY A 26 -2.46 -2.40 18.22
C GLY A 26 -2.88 -0.93 18.23
N GLY A 27 -2.09 -0.09 18.89
CA GLY A 27 -2.23 1.35 18.76
C GLY A 27 -1.75 1.78 17.38
N LEU A 28 -2.37 2.82 16.81
CA LEU A 28 -1.83 3.47 15.62
C LEU A 28 -0.54 4.20 16.03
N LEU A 29 0.59 3.51 15.87
CA LEU A 29 1.90 4.07 16.19
C LEU A 29 2.31 5.05 15.09
N GLN A 30 2.97 6.13 15.50
CA GLN A 30 3.53 7.09 14.55
C GLN A 30 4.58 6.39 13.67
N PRO A 31 4.56 6.63 12.35
CA PRO A 31 5.51 6.05 11.44
C PRO A 31 6.91 6.61 11.72
N PHE A 32 7.94 5.81 11.54
CA PHE A 32 9.32 6.27 11.64
C PHE A 32 9.73 7.02 10.38
N HIS A 33 10.61 8.00 10.56
CA HIS A 33 11.41 8.50 9.44
C HIS A 33 12.38 7.41 8.96
N ARG A 34 12.89 7.54 7.73
CA ARG A 34 13.87 6.60 7.16
C ARG A 34 15.21 6.62 7.88
N THR A 35 15.59 7.77 8.47
CA THR A 35 16.82 7.92 9.27
C THR A 35 16.50 8.62 10.59
N ALA A 36 17.33 8.37 11.61
CA ALA A 36 17.11 8.90 12.96
C ALA A 36 17.28 10.43 13.07
N ASP A 37 18.02 11.02 12.15
CA ASP A 37 18.32 12.46 12.06
C ASP A 37 17.35 13.24 11.15
N CYS A 38 16.48 12.54 10.42
CA CYS A 38 15.50 13.18 9.54
C CYS A 38 14.38 13.84 10.35
N GLN A 39 14.01 15.06 9.97
CA GLN A 39 12.96 15.89 10.57
C GLN A 39 12.04 16.48 9.50
N CYS A 40 11.80 15.74 8.41
CA CYS A 40 10.89 16.20 7.36
C CYS A 40 9.45 16.32 7.88
N HIS A 41 8.62 17.06 7.16
CA HIS A 41 7.21 17.20 7.50
C HIS A 41 6.41 15.98 7.05
N ASP A 42 5.21 15.82 7.59
CA ASP A 42 4.28 14.79 7.15
C ASP A 42 3.50 15.22 5.91
N VAL A 43 3.36 14.31 4.96
CA VAL A 43 2.50 14.44 3.79
C VAL A 43 1.20 13.68 4.08
N SER A 44 0.08 14.40 4.07
CA SER A 44 -1.23 13.85 4.46
C SER A 44 -2.07 13.46 3.25
N VAL A 45 -2.83 12.38 3.38
CA VAL A 45 -3.87 12.00 2.44
C VAL A 45 -5.17 12.71 2.81
N PRO A 46 -5.88 13.33 1.84
CA PRO A 46 -7.21 13.92 2.06
C PRO A 46 -8.25 12.90 2.56
N LEU A 47 -8.37 12.75 3.88
CA LEU A 47 -9.26 11.76 4.53
C LEU A 47 -10.73 11.93 4.13
N GLU A 48 -11.19 13.16 3.90
CA GLU A 48 -12.55 13.44 3.42
C GLU A 48 -12.82 12.77 2.05
N GLN A 49 -11.84 12.76 1.15
CA GLN A 49 -12.01 12.11 -0.16
C GLN A 49 -12.01 10.59 -0.02
N VAL A 50 -11.14 10.04 0.84
CA VAL A 50 -11.10 8.60 1.16
C VAL A 50 -12.44 8.14 1.72
N THR A 51 -12.94 8.82 2.76
CA THR A 51 -14.21 8.49 3.41
C THR A 51 -15.40 8.63 2.46
N THR A 52 -15.42 9.65 1.61
CA THR A 52 -16.46 9.81 0.57
C THR A 52 -16.50 8.62 -0.37
N ILE A 53 -15.35 8.21 -0.93
CA ILE A 53 -15.28 7.08 -1.86
C ILE A 53 -15.72 5.78 -1.18
N VAL A 54 -15.28 5.54 0.06
CA VAL A 54 -15.65 4.33 0.83
C VAL A 54 -17.14 4.33 1.17
N ALA A 55 -17.72 5.48 1.53
CA ALA A 55 -19.15 5.61 1.83
C ALA A 55 -20.03 5.26 0.63
N GLU A 56 -19.57 5.60 -0.58
CA GLU A 56 -20.21 5.25 -1.85
C GLU A 56 -19.97 3.78 -2.28
N GLY A 57 -19.21 3.01 -1.50
CA GLY A 57 -18.87 1.61 -1.80
C GLY A 57 -17.73 1.47 -2.82
N GLY A 58 -16.99 2.54 -3.09
CA GLY A 58 -15.82 2.55 -3.96
C GLY A 58 -14.53 2.17 -3.22
N ILE A 59 -13.45 2.01 -3.99
CA ILE A 59 -12.11 1.75 -3.49
C ILE A 59 -11.25 2.98 -3.77
N PRO A 60 -10.74 3.68 -2.74
CA PRO A 60 -9.83 4.79 -2.94
C PRO A 60 -8.43 4.28 -3.30
N LEU A 61 -7.80 4.91 -4.27
CA LEU A 61 -6.40 4.71 -4.64
C LEU A 61 -5.64 6.02 -4.41
N ILE A 62 -4.33 5.93 -4.24
CA ILE A 62 -3.47 7.08 -3.99
C ILE A 62 -2.53 7.26 -5.18
N ARG A 63 -2.31 8.52 -5.54
CA ARG A 63 -1.32 8.95 -6.52
C ARG A 63 -0.35 9.92 -5.85
N ILE A 64 0.94 9.65 -6.01
CA ILE A 64 1.99 10.60 -5.61
C ILE A 64 2.16 11.62 -6.73
N THR A 65 2.09 12.90 -6.42
CA THR A 65 2.33 14.00 -7.37
C THR A 65 3.42 14.93 -6.84
N ARG A 66 4.09 15.62 -7.76
CA ARG A 66 5.09 16.66 -7.47
C ARG A 66 4.66 17.95 -8.14
N PRO A 67 3.95 18.84 -7.42
CA PRO A 67 3.51 20.12 -7.98
C PRO A 67 4.69 20.99 -8.41
N LEU A 68 4.46 21.90 -9.37
CA LEU A 68 5.46 22.88 -9.79
C LEU A 68 5.87 23.85 -8.66
N SER A 69 5.01 24.02 -7.65
CA SER A 69 5.30 24.78 -6.43
C SER A 69 6.32 24.11 -5.51
N GLY A 70 6.71 22.86 -5.80
CA GLY A 70 7.59 22.05 -4.96
C GLY A 70 6.83 21.20 -3.93
N GLY A 71 7.54 20.24 -3.36
CA GLY A 71 6.99 19.29 -2.38
C GLY A 71 6.37 18.04 -3.01
N LEU A 72 5.88 17.16 -2.14
CA LEU A 72 5.12 15.96 -2.47
C LEU A 72 3.67 16.11 -2.05
N GLU A 73 2.75 15.66 -2.90
CA GLU A 73 1.33 15.59 -2.60
C GLU A 73 0.80 14.17 -2.82
N LEU A 74 -0.20 13.80 -2.03
CA LEU A 74 -0.92 12.53 -2.13
C LEU A 74 -2.36 12.81 -2.57
N GLU A 75 -2.64 12.49 -3.82
CA GLU A 75 -3.96 12.66 -4.42
C GLU A 75 -4.79 11.37 -4.28
N VAL A 76 -6.07 11.52 -3.91
CA VAL A 76 -7.02 10.39 -3.84
C VAL A 76 -7.75 10.25 -5.16
N VAL A 77 -7.75 9.03 -5.71
CA VAL A 77 -8.35 8.70 -7.00
C VAL A 77 -9.28 7.50 -6.81
N PRO A 78 -10.56 7.58 -7.20
CA PRO A 78 -11.44 6.41 -7.12
C PRO A 78 -10.99 5.32 -8.10
N TYR A 79 -11.04 4.06 -7.66
CA TYR A 79 -10.82 2.90 -8.52
C TYR A 79 -11.86 2.85 -9.64
N GLY A 80 -11.39 2.69 -10.87
CA GLY A 80 -12.21 2.54 -12.07
C GLY A 80 -11.79 1.34 -12.91
N ARG A 81 -12.56 1.06 -13.97
CA ARG A 81 -12.37 -0.13 -14.83
C ARG A 81 -11.00 -0.23 -15.51
N THR A 82 -10.32 0.90 -15.69
CA THR A 82 -9.00 1.00 -16.34
C THR A 82 -7.89 1.32 -15.35
N SER A 83 -8.18 1.34 -14.04
CA SER A 83 -7.19 1.64 -13.02
C SER A 83 -6.25 0.45 -12.84
N LEU A 84 -4.99 0.62 -13.26
CA LEU A 84 -3.90 -0.27 -12.87
C LEU A 84 -3.25 0.31 -11.62
N PHE A 85 -3.13 -0.50 -10.58
CA PHE A 85 -2.57 -0.06 -9.31
C PHE A 85 -1.72 -1.15 -8.64
N THR A 86 -0.81 -0.70 -7.78
CA THR A 86 -0.03 -1.58 -6.90
C THR A 86 -0.68 -1.63 -5.52
N ALA A 87 -1.01 -2.80 -5.01
CA ALA A 87 -1.35 -2.96 -3.61
C ALA A 87 -0.07 -3.03 -2.77
N VAL A 88 0.01 -2.21 -1.74
CA VAL A 88 1.14 -2.16 -0.80
C VAL A 88 0.72 -2.88 0.47
N SER A 89 1.37 -4.01 0.74
CA SER A 89 1.27 -4.72 2.01
C SER A 89 2.45 -4.32 2.88
N HIS A 90 2.19 -4.06 4.16
CA HIS A 90 3.23 -3.68 5.12
C HIS A 90 3.02 -4.37 6.46
N VAL A 91 4.12 -4.54 7.21
CA VAL A 91 4.06 -5.01 8.60
C VAL A 91 3.84 -3.82 9.52
N TRP A 92 2.69 -3.77 10.18
CA TRP A 92 2.32 -2.68 11.10
C TRP A 92 3.34 -2.48 12.23
N ALA A 93 3.88 -3.58 12.77
CA ALA A 93 4.87 -3.54 13.85
C ALA A 93 6.22 -2.90 13.44
N ASP A 94 6.53 -2.85 12.14
CA ASP A 94 7.76 -2.21 11.65
C ASP A 94 7.66 -0.68 11.65
N ARG A 95 6.47 -0.12 11.90
CA ARG A 95 6.19 1.32 11.97
C ARG A 95 6.67 2.09 10.74
N GLN A 96 6.68 1.45 9.58
CA GLN A 96 7.13 2.09 8.35
C GLN A 96 6.02 2.93 7.71
N PHE A 97 4.79 2.41 7.69
CA PHE A 97 3.69 2.97 6.89
C PHE A 97 2.36 3.13 7.64
N GLY A 98 2.33 3.13 8.98
CA GLY A 98 1.10 3.32 9.76
C GLY A 98 0.98 4.73 10.32
N SER A 99 -0.21 5.35 10.26
CA SER A 99 -0.49 6.64 10.92
C SER A 99 -1.95 6.76 11.33
N ALA A 100 -2.19 7.36 12.50
CA ALA A 100 -3.53 7.72 12.95
C ALA A 100 -4.12 8.93 12.21
N MET A 101 -3.28 9.67 11.49
CA MET A 101 -3.64 10.92 10.82
C MET A 101 -3.71 10.78 9.29
N ASN A 102 -3.70 9.56 8.76
CA ASN A 102 -3.62 9.29 7.32
C ASN A 102 -2.45 10.06 6.66
N ALA A 103 -1.30 10.13 7.33
CA ALA A 103 -0.14 10.88 6.87
C ALA A 103 1.16 10.09 7.07
N LEU A 104 2.16 10.34 6.24
CA LEU A 104 3.50 9.76 6.39
C LEU A 104 4.58 10.85 6.29
N PRO A 105 5.73 10.67 6.94
CA PRO A 105 6.89 11.52 6.74
C PRO A 105 7.26 11.59 5.26
N GLU A 106 7.60 12.79 4.76
CA GLU A 106 7.96 13.02 3.36
C GLU A 106 9.03 12.03 2.88
N CYS A 107 10.04 11.74 3.71
CA CYS A 107 11.10 10.77 3.38
C CYS A 107 10.59 9.32 3.15
N GLN A 108 9.48 8.92 3.79
CA GLN A 108 8.84 7.62 3.55
C GLN A 108 8.05 7.65 2.26
N VAL A 109 7.39 8.77 1.95
CA VAL A 109 6.68 8.96 0.68
C VAL A 109 7.65 8.97 -0.50
N GLU A 110 8.79 9.65 -0.38
CA GLU A 110 9.87 9.62 -1.37
C GLU A 110 10.43 8.22 -1.59
N TYR A 111 10.64 7.49 -0.50
CA TYR A 111 11.08 6.10 -0.59
C TYR A 111 10.04 5.24 -1.31
N LEU A 112 8.76 5.36 -0.94
CA LEU A 112 7.66 4.63 -1.58
C LEU A 112 7.58 4.97 -3.08
N ASP A 113 7.66 6.25 -3.44
CA ASP A 113 7.70 6.74 -4.82
C ASP A 113 8.85 6.08 -5.60
N SER A 114 10.04 6.06 -5.01
CA SER A 114 11.22 5.44 -5.64
C SER A 114 11.05 3.93 -5.87
N VAL A 115 10.45 3.20 -4.93
CA VAL A 115 10.22 1.75 -5.04
C VAL A 115 9.13 1.48 -6.08
N LEU A 116 8.03 2.22 -6.07
CA LEU A 116 6.95 2.09 -7.05
C LEU A 116 7.46 2.37 -8.47
N ALA A 117 8.30 3.39 -8.66
CA ALA A 117 8.91 3.72 -9.95
C ALA A 117 9.87 2.63 -10.46
N ALA A 118 10.49 1.88 -9.56
CA ALA A 118 11.41 0.79 -9.87
C ALA A 118 10.72 -0.54 -10.21
N LEU A 119 9.41 -0.67 -9.98
CA LEU A 119 8.68 -1.89 -10.31
C LEU A 119 8.73 -2.20 -11.83
N PRO A 120 8.72 -3.49 -12.23
CA PRO A 120 8.62 -3.88 -13.63
C PRO A 120 7.41 -3.22 -14.30
N ARG A 121 7.61 -2.69 -15.51
CA ARG A 121 6.61 -1.85 -16.21
C ARG A 121 5.99 -2.52 -17.41
N ASP A 122 6.50 -3.68 -17.79
CA ASP A 122 6.12 -4.45 -18.96
C ASP A 122 5.87 -5.90 -18.57
N VAL A 123 4.83 -6.46 -19.18
CA VAL A 123 4.39 -7.85 -19.04
C VAL A 123 5.48 -8.84 -19.50
N GLU A 124 6.43 -8.38 -20.32
CA GLU A 124 7.54 -9.21 -20.84
C GLU A 124 8.58 -9.56 -19.78
N HIS A 125 8.86 -8.69 -18.80
CA HIS A 125 9.90 -8.93 -17.79
C HIS A 125 9.58 -10.10 -16.83
N TRP A 126 8.34 -10.57 -16.77
CA TRP A 126 7.92 -11.67 -15.88
C TRP A 126 7.61 -12.99 -16.63
N HIS A 127 7.77 -13.10 -17.95
CA HIS A 127 7.15 -14.19 -18.73
C HIS A 127 5.61 -14.29 -18.53
N LEU A 128 4.97 -13.25 -17.95
CA LEU A 128 3.51 -13.20 -17.77
C LEU A 128 2.78 -13.12 -19.10
N ARG A 129 3.48 -12.68 -20.17
CA ARG A 129 3.00 -12.63 -21.56
C ARG A 129 2.43 -13.99 -21.99
N ASP A 130 3.08 -15.08 -21.62
CA ASP A 130 2.65 -16.44 -22.00
C ASP A 130 1.35 -16.86 -21.31
N TRP A 131 1.13 -16.40 -20.07
CA TRP A 131 -0.11 -16.65 -19.31
C TRP A 131 -1.25 -15.72 -19.75
N TYR A 132 -0.96 -14.43 -19.95
CA TYR A 132 -1.92 -13.42 -20.40
C TYR A 132 -2.40 -13.68 -21.84
N GLN A 133 -1.50 -14.05 -22.76
CA GLN A 133 -1.87 -14.50 -24.11
C GLN A 133 -2.73 -15.75 -24.05
N LYS A 134 -2.45 -16.72 -23.17
CA LYS A 134 -3.27 -17.92 -23.03
C LYS A 134 -4.70 -17.62 -22.59
N MET A 135 -4.88 -16.64 -21.70
CA MET A 135 -6.20 -16.25 -21.20
C MET A 135 -6.98 -15.44 -22.24
N LEU A 136 -6.34 -14.48 -22.92
CA LEU A 136 -6.96 -13.61 -23.92
C LEU A 136 -7.08 -14.22 -25.31
N SER A 137 -6.40 -15.34 -25.60
CA SER A 137 -6.59 -16.11 -26.84
C SER A 137 -8.01 -16.69 -27.00
N SER A 138 -8.85 -16.59 -25.97
CA SER A 138 -10.29 -16.89 -26.05
C SER A 138 -11.16 -15.70 -26.49
N SER A 139 -10.57 -14.50 -26.67
CA SER A 139 -11.26 -13.29 -27.13
C SER A 139 -10.31 -12.38 -27.92
N GLY A 140 -10.21 -12.59 -29.23
CA GLY A 140 -9.87 -11.57 -30.23
C GLY A 140 -8.43 -11.02 -30.25
N SER A 141 -7.93 -10.75 -31.46
CA SER A 141 -6.61 -10.20 -31.75
C SER A 141 -6.31 -8.88 -31.00
N VAL A 142 -5.20 -8.83 -30.27
CA VAL A 142 -4.68 -7.63 -29.62
C VAL A 142 -3.47 -7.12 -30.42
N ASP A 143 -3.75 -6.55 -31.59
CA ASP A 143 -2.80 -5.66 -32.25
C ASP A 143 -3.10 -4.23 -31.81
N GLY A 144 -2.12 -3.56 -31.21
CA GLY A 144 -2.13 -2.09 -31.06
C GLY A 144 -2.58 -1.51 -29.71
N ILE A 145 -2.59 -2.26 -28.60
CA ILE A 145 -2.70 -1.61 -27.29
C ILE A 145 -1.32 -1.04 -26.93
N GLU A 146 -1.12 0.24 -27.24
CA GLU A 146 0.01 1.02 -26.76
C GLU A 146 -0.02 1.03 -25.21
N PRO A 147 1.08 0.72 -24.51
CA PRO A 147 1.11 0.71 -23.05
C PRO A 147 0.70 2.10 -22.53
N PRO A 148 -0.24 2.21 -21.57
CA PRO A 148 -0.68 3.51 -21.09
C PRO A 148 0.52 4.33 -20.60
N SER A 149 0.54 5.58 -21.02
CA SER A 149 1.61 6.55 -20.80
C SER A 149 1.82 6.88 -19.31
N ARG A 150 2.66 6.08 -18.65
CA ARG A 150 3.78 6.39 -17.72
C ARG A 150 3.72 7.49 -16.64
N THR A 151 2.66 8.25 -16.38
CA THR A 151 2.88 9.46 -15.57
C THR A 151 2.69 9.32 -14.07
N HIS A 152 1.81 8.48 -13.52
CA HIS A 152 1.76 8.29 -12.06
C HIS A 152 1.13 6.94 -11.67
N TYR A 153 1.85 6.12 -10.91
CA TYR A 153 1.33 4.81 -10.46
C TYR A 153 0.36 5.00 -9.31
N LEU A 154 -0.88 4.58 -9.55
CA LEU A 154 -1.85 4.42 -8.48
C LEU A 154 -1.35 3.32 -7.54
N PHE A 155 -1.52 3.52 -6.25
CA PHE A 155 -1.29 2.47 -5.27
C PHE A 155 -2.39 2.45 -4.23
N TRP A 156 -2.58 1.29 -3.62
CA TRP A 156 -3.44 1.13 -2.48
C TRP A 156 -2.59 0.80 -1.26
N LEU A 157 -2.76 1.54 -0.18
CA LEU A 157 -2.12 1.28 1.11
C LEU A 157 -3.21 1.37 2.17
N ASP A 158 -3.38 0.32 2.98
CA ASP A 158 -4.39 0.25 4.03
C ASP A 158 -4.35 1.45 5.00
N ALA A 159 -3.16 1.91 5.37
CA ALA A 159 -2.98 3.09 6.23
C ALA A 159 -3.49 4.41 5.63
N PHE A 160 -3.69 4.48 4.32
CA PHE A 160 -4.23 5.66 3.62
C PHE A 160 -5.66 5.46 3.14
N CYS A 161 -5.96 4.26 2.64
CA CYS A 161 -7.21 3.95 1.95
C CYS A 161 -8.30 3.42 2.88
N ILE A 162 -7.97 3.09 4.13
CA ILE A 162 -8.93 2.70 5.17
C ILE A 162 -8.93 3.80 6.24
N PRO A 163 -10.07 4.46 6.51
CA PRO A 163 -10.17 5.44 7.59
C PRO A 163 -9.72 4.82 8.92
N GLN A 164 -8.77 5.45 9.59
CA GLN A 164 -8.24 4.98 10.87
C GLN A 164 -8.78 5.76 12.08
N ASP A 165 -9.47 6.87 11.82
CA ASP A 165 -10.08 7.70 12.86
C ASP A 165 -11.32 7.03 13.46
N THR A 166 -11.65 7.39 14.70
CA THR A 166 -12.79 6.81 15.43
C THR A 166 -14.15 7.29 14.94
N GLN A 167 -14.22 8.36 14.14
CA GLN A 167 -15.49 8.94 13.67
C GLN A 167 -16.08 8.10 12.53
N HIS A 168 -15.25 7.38 11.78
CA HIS A 168 -15.64 6.60 10.60
C HIS A 168 -15.47 5.08 10.79
N ASP A 169 -15.72 4.56 11.99
CA ASP A 169 -15.54 3.12 12.28
C ASP A 169 -16.43 2.22 11.41
N ASP A 170 -17.62 2.68 11.03
CA ASP A 170 -18.50 1.98 10.09
C ASP A 170 -17.89 1.88 8.68
N LEU A 171 -17.26 2.97 8.21
CA LEU A 171 -16.55 2.99 6.93
C LEU A 171 -15.27 2.15 6.97
N LYS A 172 -14.58 2.12 8.11
CA LYS A 172 -13.44 1.23 8.33
C LYS A 172 -13.83 -0.24 8.13
N HIS A 173 -14.93 -0.68 8.75
CA HIS A 173 -15.43 -2.04 8.57
C HIS A 173 -15.76 -2.34 7.11
N LYS A 174 -16.48 -1.43 6.43
CA LYS A 174 -16.78 -1.57 4.99
C LYS A 174 -15.51 -1.69 4.15
N ALA A 175 -14.52 -0.83 4.37
CA ALA A 175 -13.28 -0.87 3.60
C ALA A 175 -12.48 -2.17 3.84
N ILE A 176 -12.49 -2.70 5.07
CA ILE A 176 -11.83 -3.97 5.41
C ILE A 176 -12.44 -5.17 4.67
N GLU A 177 -13.75 -5.19 4.45
CA GLU A 177 -14.42 -6.28 3.72
C GLU A 177 -13.89 -6.46 2.29
N TRP A 178 -13.40 -5.39 1.67
CA TRP A 178 -12.88 -5.41 0.29
C TRP A 178 -11.41 -5.78 0.18
N VAL A 179 -10.66 -5.86 1.28
CA VAL A 179 -9.19 -6.02 1.26
C VAL A 179 -8.75 -7.22 0.43
N ASN A 180 -9.40 -8.37 0.58
CA ASN A 180 -9.08 -9.57 -0.21
C ASN A 180 -9.23 -9.34 -1.72
N LEU A 181 -10.27 -8.61 -2.12
CA LEU A 181 -10.54 -8.31 -3.53
C LEU A 181 -9.58 -7.25 -4.06
N ILE A 182 -9.15 -6.31 -3.22
CA ILE A 182 -8.16 -5.29 -3.57
C ILE A 182 -6.82 -5.96 -3.92
N TYR A 183 -6.32 -6.87 -3.07
CA TYR A 183 -5.10 -7.61 -3.38
C TYR A 183 -5.26 -8.53 -4.60
N ALA A 184 -6.43 -9.15 -4.78
CA ALA A 184 -6.69 -9.99 -5.95
C ALA A 184 -6.78 -9.20 -7.28
N ALA A 185 -7.24 -7.96 -7.23
CA ALA A 185 -7.37 -7.09 -8.39
C ALA A 185 -6.13 -6.26 -8.69
N ALA A 186 -5.17 -6.20 -7.75
CA ALA A 186 -3.96 -5.40 -7.91
C ALA A 186 -3.08 -5.95 -9.04
N TRP A 187 -2.50 -5.03 -9.81
CA TRP A 187 -1.59 -5.38 -10.89
C TRP A 187 -0.24 -5.89 -10.35
N HIS A 188 0.23 -5.26 -9.27
CA HIS A 188 1.35 -5.73 -8.47
C HIS A 188 0.96 -5.75 -6.99
N THR A 189 1.53 -6.67 -6.23
CA THR A 189 1.54 -6.59 -4.77
C THR A 189 2.98 -6.39 -4.30
N LEU A 190 3.22 -5.26 -3.64
CA LEU A 190 4.51 -4.93 -3.04
C LEU A 190 4.45 -5.20 -1.55
N VAL A 191 5.40 -6.00 -1.04
CA VAL A 191 5.44 -6.38 0.38
C VAL A 191 6.61 -5.71 1.07
N PHE A 192 6.32 -4.85 2.05
CA PHE A 192 7.31 -4.24 2.93
C PHE A 192 7.36 -4.96 4.27
N ASP A 193 8.48 -5.64 4.50
CA ASP A 193 8.84 -6.31 5.75
C ASP A 193 10.31 -6.00 6.05
N ALA A 194 10.60 -5.49 7.25
CA ALA A 194 11.94 -5.06 7.63
C ALA A 194 12.94 -6.22 7.73
N GLY A 195 12.46 -7.45 7.94
CA GLY A 195 13.27 -8.66 7.87
C GLY A 195 13.64 -9.00 6.43
N LEU A 196 12.67 -8.99 5.52
CA LEU A 196 12.90 -9.24 4.09
C LEU A 196 13.82 -8.19 3.46
N GLN A 197 13.68 -6.91 3.83
CA GLN A 197 14.54 -5.83 3.33
C GLN A 197 16.03 -5.97 3.71
N LYS A 198 16.34 -6.74 4.76
CA LYS A 198 17.72 -7.01 5.21
C LYS A 198 18.34 -8.21 4.51
N LEU A 199 17.54 -9.01 3.80
CA LEU A 199 18.05 -10.13 3.04
C LEU A 199 18.74 -9.60 1.79
N ASP A 200 19.99 -10.01 1.61
CA ASP A 200 20.71 -9.73 0.38
C ASP A 200 20.14 -10.65 -0.71
N ALA A 201 19.73 -10.07 -1.83
CA ALA A 201 19.06 -10.80 -2.91
C ALA A 201 20.05 -11.51 -3.84
N GLY A 202 21.25 -11.87 -3.36
CA GLY A 202 22.23 -12.68 -4.08
C GLY A 202 22.99 -11.95 -5.19
#